data_AF-A0ABD5B0F7-F1
#
_entry.id   AF-A0ABD5B0F7-F1
#
_cell.length_a   1.000
_cell.length_b   1.000
_cell.length_c   1.000
_cell.angle_alpha   90.00
_cell.angle_beta   90.00
_cell.angle_gamma   90.00
#
_symmetry.space_group_name_H-M   'P 1'
#
loop_
_entity.id
_entity.type
_entity.pdbx_description
1 polymer ?
#
loop_
_entity_poly.entity_id
_entity_poly.type
_entity_poly.pdbx_seq_one_letter_code
_entity_poly.pdbx_strand_id
1 'polypeptide(L)'
;NEIGNAVRSAYNHQLLIMGYKEVVHNQDFVAIENQFLVNDISQLSNALKEIGNHRGQFETRLALQQRHANAVPVSTFKYALVQALSG
;
A
#
# COMPACT_ATOMS: atom_id res chain seq x y z
N ASN A 1 -9.52 -7.49 -15.98
CA ASN A 1 -8.86 -6.19 -16.19
C ASN A 1 -7.40 -6.28 -15.82
N GLU A 2 -6.51 -6.07 -16.79
CA GLU A 2 -5.03 -6.14 -16.62
C GLU A 2 -4.48 -5.18 -15.56
N ILE A 3 -5.07 -3.99 -15.42
CA ILE A 3 -4.63 -2.97 -14.44
C ILE A 3 -4.78 -3.47 -13.00
N GLY A 4 -5.86 -4.19 -12.69
CA GLY A 4 -6.07 -4.78 -11.36
C GLY A 4 -5.02 -5.85 -11.02
N ASN A 5 -4.60 -6.63 -12.02
CA ASN A 5 -3.56 -7.63 -11.87
C ASN A 5 -2.18 -6.98 -11.68
N ALA A 6 -1.89 -5.88 -12.37
CA ALA A 6 -0.63 -5.15 -12.22
C ALA A 6 -0.46 -4.54 -10.81
N VAL A 7 -1.51 -3.90 -10.27
CA VAL A 7 -1.49 -3.32 -8.91
C VAL A 7 -1.32 -4.42 -7.86
N ARG A 8 -2.04 -5.54 -7.99
CA ARG A 8 -1.90 -6.70 -7.11
C ARG A 8 -0.51 -7.34 -7.21
N SER A 9 0.04 -7.43 -8.41
CA SER A 9 1.41 -7.95 -8.62
C SER A 9 2.45 -7.06 -7.96
N ALA A 10 2.37 -5.74 -8.16
CA ALA A 10 3.26 -4.78 -7.51
C ALA A 10 3.20 -4.89 -5.97
N TYR A 11 1.99 -5.04 -5.44
CA TYR A 11 1.78 -5.26 -4.01
C TYR A 11 2.49 -6.54 -3.51
N ASN A 12 2.31 -7.66 -4.21
CA ASN A 12 2.92 -8.94 -3.86
C ASN A 12 4.46 -8.90 -3.90
N HIS A 13 5.03 -8.08 -4.79
CA HIS A 13 6.47 -7.86 -4.89
C HIS A 13 7.01 -6.77 -3.95
N GLN A 14 6.21 -6.32 -2.99
CA GLN A 14 6.59 -5.28 -2.01
C GLN A 14 7.02 -3.96 -2.67
N LEU A 15 6.48 -3.67 -3.85
CA LEU A 15 6.67 -2.38 -4.49
C LEU A 15 5.79 -1.34 -3.80
N LEU A 16 6.35 -0.15 -3.57
CA LEU A 16 5.58 1.00 -3.10
C LEU A 16 4.70 1.51 -4.25
N ILE A 17 3.39 1.51 -4.03
CA ILE A 17 2.39 1.94 -5.02
C ILE A 17 1.93 3.34 -4.64
N MET A 18 2.15 4.28 -5.55
CA MET A 18 1.70 5.66 -5.44
C MET A 18 0.86 6.00 -6.67
N GLY A 19 -0.18 6.82 -6.50
CA GLY A 19 -1.06 7.16 -7.61
C GLY A 19 -1.96 8.35 -7.34
N TYR A 20 -2.57 8.85 -8.40
CA TYR A 20 -3.57 9.91 -8.30
C TYR A 20 -4.94 9.35 -7.94
N LYS A 21 -5.66 10.02 -7.04
CA LYS A 21 -7.00 9.61 -6.57
C LYS A 21 -7.98 9.39 -7.72
N GLU A 22 -7.82 10.15 -8.79
CA GLU A 22 -8.69 10.19 -9.96
C GLU A 22 -8.54 8.96 -10.89
N VAL A 23 -7.45 8.20 -10.76
CA VAL A 23 -7.13 7.05 -11.66
C VAL A 23 -6.87 5.74 -10.91
N VAL A 24 -6.77 5.76 -9.58
CA VAL A 24 -6.60 4.52 -8.80
C VAL A 24 -7.94 3.77 -8.72
N HIS A 25 -8.09 2.76 -9.60
CA HIS A 25 -9.27 1.89 -9.63
C HIS A 25 -9.30 0.82 -8.53
N ASN A 26 -8.18 0.56 -7.85
CA ASN A 26 -8.04 -0.52 -6.87
C ASN A 26 -7.50 0.03 -5.55
N GLN A 27 -8.34 0.81 -4.87
CA GLN A 27 -7.99 1.58 -3.67
C GLN A 27 -7.59 0.70 -2.47
N ASP A 28 -7.94 -0.58 -2.48
CA ASP A 28 -7.59 -1.55 -1.42
C ASP A 28 -6.08 -1.76 -1.29
N PHE A 29 -5.30 -1.56 -2.36
CA PHE A 29 -3.85 -1.79 -2.38
C PHE A 29 -3.01 -0.52 -2.38
N VAL A 30 -3.65 0.66 -2.36
CA VAL A 30 -2.98 1.96 -2.33
C VAL A 30 -3.42 2.70 -1.08
N ALA A 31 -2.54 2.75 -0.07
CA ALA A 31 -2.80 3.51 1.16
C ALA A 31 -3.14 4.97 0.87
N ILE A 32 -4.01 5.56 1.70
CA ILE A 32 -4.47 6.96 1.55
C ILE A 32 -3.28 7.93 1.52
N GLU A 33 -2.22 7.64 2.28
CA GLU A 33 -0.99 8.43 2.38
C GLU A 33 -0.12 8.37 1.11
N ASN A 34 -0.40 7.43 0.22
CA ASN A 34 0.24 7.27 -1.10
C ASN A 34 -0.67 7.71 -2.26
N GLN A 35 -1.81 8.33 -1.95
CA GLN A 35 -2.75 8.87 -2.93
C GLN A 35 -2.64 10.39 -3.02
N PHE A 36 -2.42 10.90 -4.23
CA PHE A 36 -2.19 12.32 -4.50
C PHE A 36 -3.33 12.90 -5.36
N LEU A 37 -3.49 14.21 -5.36
CA LEU A 37 -4.43 14.89 -6.26
C LEU A 37 -3.74 15.24 -7.57
N VAL A 38 -4.38 14.98 -8.71
CA VAL A 38 -3.80 15.28 -10.02
C VAL A 38 -3.51 16.78 -10.21
N ASN A 39 -4.32 17.63 -9.56
CA ASN A 39 -4.20 19.08 -9.61
C ASN A 39 -3.10 19.63 -8.68
N ASP A 40 -2.43 18.78 -7.90
CA ASP A 40 -1.31 19.16 -7.04
C ASP A 40 -0.11 18.22 -7.25
N ILE A 41 0.53 18.40 -8.40
CA ILE A 41 1.72 17.65 -8.84
C ILE A 41 2.87 17.74 -7.82
N SER A 42 2.93 18.83 -7.05
CA SER A 42 4.01 19.07 -6.08
C SER A 42 4.07 18.00 -5.00
N GLN A 43 2.92 17.46 -4.57
CA GLN A 43 2.86 16.46 -3.52
C GLN A 43 3.53 15.15 -3.93
N LEU A 44 3.22 14.65 -5.13
CA LEU A 44 3.84 13.41 -5.64
C LEU A 44 5.35 13.61 -5.84
N SER A 45 5.74 14.73 -6.45
CA SER A 45 7.16 15.05 -6.64
C SER A 45 7.92 15.10 -5.31
N ASN A 46 7.34 15.72 -4.28
CA ASN A 46 7.98 15.82 -2.96
C ASN A 46 8.06 14.44 -2.28
N ALA A 47 7.00 13.64 -2.33
CA ALA A 47 7.00 12.29 -1.79
C ALA A 47 8.08 11.41 -2.46
N LEU A 48 8.24 11.53 -3.79
CA LEU A 48 9.30 10.82 -4.52
C LEU A 48 10.71 11.24 -4.08
N LYS A 49 10.94 12.55 -3.90
CA LYS A 49 12.21 13.07 -3.38
C LYS A 49 12.47 12.56 -1.96
N GLU A 50 11.47 12.56 -1.10
CA GLU A 50 11.59 12.09 0.28
C GLU A 50 12.04 10.63 0.36
N ILE A 51 11.37 9.72 -0.38
CA ILE A 51 11.71 8.30 -0.37
C ILE A 51 13.06 8.01 -1.04
N GLY A 52 13.43 8.80 -2.06
CA GLY A 52 14.72 8.67 -2.73
C GLY A 52 15.89 9.09 -1.84
N ASN A 53 15.66 10.09 -0.98
CA ASN A 53 16.68 10.61 -0.06
C ASN A 53 16.70 9.89 1.30
N HIS A 54 15.59 9.27 1.70
CA HIS A 54 15.46 8.65 3.03
C HIS A 54 14.80 7.28 2.94
N ARG A 55 15.61 6.22 3.06
CA ARG A 55 15.13 4.82 3.08
C ARG A 55 14.05 4.58 4.14
N GLY A 56 14.15 5.18 5.32
CA GLY A 56 13.13 5.03 6.38
C GLY A 56 11.76 5.56 5.98
N GLN A 57 11.69 6.58 5.11
CA GLN A 57 10.42 7.10 4.59
C GLN A 57 9.79 6.13 3.58
N PHE A 58 10.62 5.48 2.75
CA PHE A 58 10.16 4.39 1.88
C PHE A 58 9.53 3.26 2.72
N GLU A 59 10.25 2.78 3.73
CA GLU A 59 9.79 1.67 4.60
C GLU A 59 8.50 2.04 5.36
N THR A 60 8.40 3.27 5.84
CA THR A 60 7.21 3.78 6.52
C THR A 60 5.99 3.77 5.59
N ARG A 61 6.13 4.29 4.37
CA ARG A 61 5.04 4.33 3.38
C ARG A 61 4.64 2.93 2.89
N LEU A 62 5.60 2.01 2.75
CA LEU A 62 5.33 0.62 2.42
C LEU A 62 4.55 -0.09 3.54
N ALA A 63 4.90 0.14 4.80
CA ALA A 63 4.19 -0.41 5.95
C ALA A 63 2.74 0.12 6.06
N LEU A 64 2.52 1.40 5.73
CA LEU A 64 1.16 1.97 5.64
C LEU A 64 0.33 1.28 4.56
N GLN A 65 0.90 1.07 3.36
CA GLN A 65 0.26 0.32 2.28
C GLN A 65 -0.12 -1.11 2.67
N GLN A 66 0.78 -1.83 3.33
CA GLN A 66 0.50 -3.20 3.77
C GLN A 66 -0.62 -3.26 4.80
N ARG A 67 -0.63 -2.33 5.77
CA ARG A 67 -1.71 -2.20 6.76
C ARG A 67 -3.05 -1.88 6.12
N HIS A 68 -3.08 -0.95 5.17
CA HIS A 68 -4.30 -0.54 4.46
C HIS A 68 -4.93 -1.71 3.69
N ALA A 69 -4.12 -2.56 3.07
CA ALA A 69 -4.58 -3.77 2.38
C ALA A 69 -5.04 -4.91 3.33
N ASN A 70 -5.15 -4.65 4.64
CA ASN A 70 -5.46 -5.64 5.68
C ASN A 70 -4.55 -6.87 5.63
N ALA A 71 -3.30 -6.74 5.14
CA ALA A 71 -2.38 -7.87 5.16
C ALA A 71 -1.95 -8.14 6.59
N VAL A 72 -2.43 -9.26 7.10
CA VAL A 72 -1.99 -9.83 8.37
C VAL A 72 -0.95 -10.90 8.11
N PRO A 73 0.09 -11.01 8.96
CA PRO A 73 0.98 -12.15 8.94
C PRO A 73 0.20 -13.47 9.06
N VAL A 74 0.67 -14.52 8.39
CA VAL A 74 0.06 -15.87 8.45
C VAL A 74 -0.06 -16.36 9.90
N SER A 75 0.91 -16.02 10.77
CA SER A 75 0.87 -16.33 12.20
C SER A 75 -0.34 -15.69 12.90
N THR A 76 -0.62 -14.41 12.63
CA THR A 76 -1.76 -13.68 13.19
C THR A 76 -3.08 -14.31 12.75
N PHE A 77 -3.20 -14.69 11.48
CA PHE A 77 -4.39 -15.39 10.99
C PHE A 77 -4.57 -16.76 11.66
N LYS A 78 -3.50 -17.57 11.72
CA LYS A 78 -3.54 -18.88 12.40
C LYS A 78 -3.94 -18.75 13.87
N TYR A 79 -3.41 -17.75 14.56
CA TYR A 79 -3.76 -17.49 15.97
C TYR A 79 -5.24 -17.18 16.13
N ALA A 80 -5.78 -16.24 15.33
CA ALA A 80 -7.20 -15.88 15.39
C ALA A 80 -8.12 -17.05 15.04
N LEU A 81 -7.75 -17.87 14.05
CA LEU A 81 -8.50 -19.07 13.66
C LEU A 81 -8.54 -20.11 14.79
N VAL A 82 -7.40 -20.38 15.44
CA VAL A 82 -7.34 -21.32 16.56
C VAL A 82 -8.21 -20.85 17.72
N GLN A 83 -8.19 -19.56 18.05
CA GLN A 83 -9.06 -18.98 19.09
C GLN A 83 -10.54 -19.16 18.76
N ALA A 84 -10.94 -18.90 17.52
CA ALA A 84 -12.34 -19.03 17.09
C ALA A 84 -12.85 -20.49 17.04
N LEU A 85 -11.96 -21.46 16.81
CA LEU A 85 -12.30 -22.89 16.81
C LEU A 85 -12.24 -23.54 18.19
N SER A 86 -11.68 -22.84 19.19
CA SER A 86 -11.51 -23.35 20.56
C SER A 86 -12.54 -22.78 21.55
N GLY A 87 -13.39 -21.86 21.11
CA GLY A 87 -14.52 -21.30 21.88
C GLY A 87 -15.84 -21.88 21.41
#